data_AF-A0A5S4EVY5-F1
#
_entry.id   AF-A0A5S4EVY5-F1
#
_cell.length_a   1.000
_cell.length_b   1.000
_cell.length_c   1.000
_cell.angle_alpha   90.00
_cell.angle_beta   90.00
_cell.angle_gamma   90.00
#
_symmetry.space_group_name_H-M   'P 1'
#
loop_
_entity.id
_entity.type
_entity.pdbx_description
1 polymer ?
#
loop_
_entity_poly.entity_id
_entity_poly.type
_entity_poly.pdbx_seq_one_letter_code
_entity_poly.pdbx_strand_id
1 'polypeptide(L)'
;MRARTPAPAPPRGKRRGPIWRPASTPCGRSARRQAATAAYAPLYAVRADAHTDLTGRVRDRNAAVDITLDPGYATGEEITTVTAQVSFDDGVTWARVPVVHIADRWRAHVLQPRGEGYASLKITGADVSGNSVEQTTVRAFAFG
;
A
#
# COMPACT_ATOMS: atom_id res chain seq x y z
N MET A 1 50.16 -65.05 36.75
CA MET A 1 51.19 -65.06 37.81
C MET A 1 51.08 -63.78 38.63
N ARG A 2 50.99 -63.94 39.96
CA ARG A 2 51.20 -62.97 41.05
C ARG A 2 50.35 -61.70 41.09
N ALA A 3 49.40 -61.75 42.02
CA ALA A 3 48.77 -60.61 42.66
C ALA A 3 49.80 -59.64 43.28
N ARG A 4 49.44 -58.35 43.31
CA ARG A 4 49.99 -57.37 44.26
C ARG A 4 48.85 -56.49 44.76
N THR A 5 48.43 -56.76 45.99
CA THR A 5 47.69 -55.81 46.83
C THR A 5 48.72 -54.98 47.59
N PRO A 6 48.60 -53.64 47.56
CA PRO A 6 48.70 -52.87 48.81
C PRO A 6 47.75 -51.65 48.75
N ALA A 7 47.36 -50.89 49.77
CA ALA A 7 47.49 -50.82 51.23
C ALA A 7 46.39 -49.76 51.65
N PRO A 8 46.03 -49.60 52.94
CA PRO A 8 44.80 -48.92 53.34
C PRO A 8 44.81 -47.39 53.17
N ALA A 9 43.62 -46.82 52.95
CA ALA A 9 43.40 -45.40 52.68
C ALA A 9 43.62 -44.49 53.91
N PRO A 10 44.21 -43.29 53.77
CA PRO A 10 44.30 -42.30 54.84
C PRO A 10 42.97 -41.53 55.05
N PRO A 11 42.74 -40.97 56.25
CA PRO A 11 41.44 -40.42 56.64
C PRO A 11 41.07 -39.12 55.92
N ARG A 12 39.76 -38.94 55.68
CA ARG A 12 39.17 -37.79 54.99
C ARG A 12 39.32 -36.49 55.79
N GLY A 13 40.28 -35.66 55.41
CA GLY A 13 40.34 -34.24 55.79
C GLY A 13 39.28 -33.42 55.04
N LYS A 14 38.51 -32.59 55.77
CA LYS A 14 37.51 -31.69 55.18
C LYS A 14 38.18 -30.57 54.39
N ARG A 15 38.10 -30.63 53.05
CA ARG A 15 38.47 -29.51 52.18
C ARG A 15 37.35 -28.47 52.17
N ARG A 16 37.60 -27.28 52.73
CA ARG A 16 36.80 -26.09 52.47
C ARG A 16 37.17 -25.60 51.06
N GLY A 17 36.24 -25.71 50.11
CA GLY A 17 36.41 -25.21 48.75
C GLY A 17 36.32 -23.68 48.69
N PRO A 18 36.90 -23.04 47.66
CA PRO A 18 36.88 -21.60 47.51
C PRO A 18 35.46 -21.11 47.20
N ILE A 19 35.05 -20.03 47.86
CA ILE A 19 33.78 -19.33 47.62
C ILE A 19 33.90 -18.61 46.28
N TRP A 20 33.19 -19.10 45.26
CA TRP A 20 33.05 -18.45 43.97
C TRP A 20 32.14 -17.22 44.13
N ARG A 21 32.63 -16.02 43.84
CA ARG A 21 31.81 -14.79 43.77
C ARG A 21 31.73 -14.36 42.30
N PRO A 22 30.57 -14.40 41.64
CA PRO A 22 30.45 -13.75 40.34
C PRO A 22 30.49 -12.23 40.54
N ALA A 23 31.46 -11.57 39.89
CA ALA A 23 31.37 -10.14 39.63
C ALA A 23 30.41 -9.95 38.44
N SER A 24 29.20 -9.49 38.70
CA SER A 24 28.28 -9.07 37.65
C SER A 24 28.53 -7.60 37.33
N THR A 25 29.28 -7.31 36.28
CA THR A 25 29.29 -5.98 35.65
C THR A 25 28.11 -5.92 34.68
N PRO A 26 27.08 -5.09 34.90
CA PRO A 26 26.03 -4.94 33.90
C PRO A 26 26.56 -4.03 32.77
N CYS A 27 27.12 -4.63 31.72
CA CYS A 27 27.24 -3.92 30.45
C CYS A 27 25.88 -3.93 29.76
N GLY A 28 25.12 -2.86 29.93
CA GLY A 28 23.84 -2.69 29.25
C GLY A 28 23.58 -1.22 28.91
N ARG A 29 24.07 -0.77 27.75
CA ARG A 29 23.58 0.48 27.15
C ARG A 29 22.43 0.12 26.21
N SER A 30 21.21 0.10 26.73
CA SER A 30 20.04 0.11 25.85
C SER A 30 19.82 1.55 25.36
N ALA A 31 20.24 1.83 24.13
CA ALA A 31 19.74 2.99 23.42
C ALA A 31 18.44 2.55 22.73
N ARG A 32 17.29 2.91 23.29
CA ARG A 32 16.03 2.81 22.56
C ARG A 32 16.15 3.84 21.43
N ARG A 33 16.45 3.39 20.21
CA ARG A 33 16.25 4.25 19.03
C ARG A 33 14.78 4.63 19.09
N GLN A 34 14.49 5.93 19.19
CA GLN A 34 13.16 6.40 18.80
C GLN A 34 12.99 5.91 17.36
N ALA A 35 12.08 4.96 17.16
CA ALA A 35 11.62 4.68 15.81
C ALA A 35 11.10 6.02 15.30
N ALA A 36 11.69 6.53 14.21
CA ALA A 36 11.02 7.58 13.46
C ALA A 36 9.63 7.04 13.17
N THR A 37 8.58 7.72 13.63
CA THR A 37 7.22 7.33 13.28
C THR A 37 7.15 7.38 11.76
N ALA A 38 7.14 6.21 11.12
CA ALA A 38 6.95 6.13 9.69
C ALA A 38 5.52 6.64 9.43
N ALA A 39 5.39 7.87 8.94
CA ALA A 39 4.15 8.29 8.31
C ALA A 39 3.97 7.41 7.08
N TYR A 40 2.94 6.57 7.09
CA TYR A 40 2.61 5.72 5.95
C TYR A 40 2.07 6.60 4.84
N ALA A 41 2.61 6.46 3.62
CA ALA A 41 2.04 7.10 2.45
C ALA A 41 0.59 6.59 2.25
N PRO A 42 -0.37 7.48 1.94
CA PRO A 42 -1.75 7.08 1.69
C PRO A 42 -1.82 6.17 0.46
N LEU A 43 -2.64 5.12 0.55
CA LEU A 43 -3.07 4.37 -0.62
C LEU A 43 -4.42 4.95 -1.04
N TYR A 44 -4.41 5.80 -2.06
CA TYR A 44 -5.63 6.38 -2.59
C TYR A 44 -6.43 5.33 -3.36
N ALA A 45 -7.67 5.09 -2.94
CA ALA A 45 -8.63 4.35 -3.74
C ALA A 45 -9.28 5.29 -4.75
N VAL A 46 -9.09 5.02 -6.05
CA VAL A 46 -9.75 5.77 -7.12
C VAL A 46 -11.11 5.15 -7.40
N ARG A 47 -12.18 5.92 -7.20
CA ARG A 47 -13.54 5.53 -7.62
C ARG A 47 -13.91 6.33 -8.86
N ALA A 48 -14.43 5.63 -9.85
CA ALA A 48 -14.93 6.20 -11.10
C ALA A 48 -16.38 5.74 -11.31
N ASP A 49 -17.31 6.67 -11.40
CA ASP A 49 -18.73 6.43 -11.66
C ASP A 49 -19.11 7.07 -13.01
N ALA A 50 -19.48 6.24 -13.99
CA ALA A 50 -19.84 6.66 -15.33
C ALA A 50 -21.35 6.86 -15.53
N HIS A 51 -22.16 6.79 -14.47
CA HIS A 51 -23.62 6.90 -14.52
C HIS A 51 -24.27 5.92 -15.51
N THR A 52 -23.93 4.64 -15.35
CA THR A 52 -24.45 3.57 -16.19
C THR A 52 -25.89 3.21 -15.87
N ASP A 53 -26.60 2.68 -16.86
CA ASP A 53 -27.87 2.00 -16.64
C ASP A 53 -27.67 0.65 -15.91
N LEU A 54 -28.76 -0.07 -15.62
CA LEU A 54 -28.72 -1.37 -14.95
C LEU A 54 -27.98 -2.47 -15.73
N THR A 55 -27.63 -2.23 -17.00
CA THR A 55 -26.82 -3.13 -17.82
C THR A 55 -25.34 -2.77 -17.81
N GLY A 56 -24.93 -1.75 -17.05
CA GLY A 56 -23.55 -1.27 -17.01
C GLY A 56 -23.19 -0.41 -18.22
N ARG A 57 -24.19 0.21 -18.87
CA ARG A 57 -24.01 0.95 -20.12
C ARG A 57 -24.32 2.43 -19.98
N VAL A 58 -23.48 3.26 -20.59
CA VAL A 58 -23.75 4.69 -20.75
C VAL A 58 -24.42 4.92 -22.11
N ARG A 59 -25.63 5.52 -22.08
CA ARG A 59 -26.43 5.79 -23.29
C ARG A 59 -26.09 7.09 -23.97
N ASP A 60 -25.61 8.07 -23.20
CA ASP A 60 -25.23 9.37 -23.72
C ASP A 60 -23.88 9.28 -24.40
N ARG A 61 -23.80 9.82 -25.62
CA ARG A 61 -22.54 9.90 -26.38
C ARG A 61 -21.47 10.72 -25.66
N ASN A 62 -21.89 11.69 -24.86
CA ASN A 62 -21.02 12.50 -24.01
C ASN A 62 -21.14 11.99 -22.58
N ALA A 63 -20.35 10.98 -22.24
CA ALA A 63 -20.34 10.41 -20.91
C ALA A 63 -19.64 11.34 -19.92
N ALA A 64 -20.23 11.49 -18.73
CA ALA A 64 -19.59 12.11 -17.59
C ALA A 64 -19.15 11.00 -16.62
N VAL A 65 -17.87 11.01 -16.26
CA VAL A 65 -17.31 10.08 -15.27
C VAL A 65 -16.90 10.88 -14.04
N ASP A 66 -17.61 10.68 -12.94
CA ASP A 66 -17.29 11.26 -11.65
C ASP A 66 -16.16 10.47 -10.99
N ILE A 67 -15.12 11.18 -10.55
CA ILE A 67 -13.88 10.63 -10.02
C ILE A 67 -13.65 11.19 -8.62
N THR A 68 -13.43 10.28 -7.67
CA THR A 68 -13.04 10.62 -6.29
C THR A 68 -11.83 9.81 -5.87
N LEU A 69 -10.94 10.42 -5.10
CA LEU A 69 -9.78 9.77 -4.49
C LEU A 69 -9.99 9.70 -2.98
N ASP A 70 -10.02 8.50 -2.43
CA ASP A 70 -10.24 8.24 -1.02
C ASP A 70 -8.92 7.80 -0.38
N PRO A 71 -8.35 8.54 0.61
CA PRO A 71 -7.09 8.18 1.27
C PRO A 71 -7.20 6.93 2.16
N GLY A 72 -8.40 6.33 2.27
CA GLY A 72 -8.66 5.16 3.08
C GLY A 72 -8.52 5.48 4.58
N TYR A 73 -7.58 4.81 5.23
CA TYR A 73 -7.33 4.97 6.67
C TYR A 73 -6.28 6.03 7.00
N ALA A 74 -5.60 6.59 6.00
CA ALA A 74 -4.66 7.67 6.20
C ALA A 74 -5.39 9.02 6.30
N THR A 75 -4.76 9.99 6.95
CA THR A 75 -5.16 11.38 6.75
C THR A 75 -4.78 11.75 5.33
N GLY A 76 -5.78 11.93 4.46
CA GLY A 76 -5.53 12.39 3.11
C GLY A 76 -5.09 13.84 3.10
N GLU A 77 -4.26 14.17 2.14
CA GLU A 77 -3.93 15.56 1.84
C GLU A 77 -4.76 16.07 0.66
N GLU A 78 -4.67 17.38 0.41
CA GLU A 78 -5.35 17.99 -0.71
C GLU A 78 -4.87 17.39 -2.04
N ILE A 79 -5.82 16.88 -2.83
CA ILE A 79 -5.56 16.42 -4.19
C ILE A 79 -5.41 17.63 -5.10
N THR A 80 -4.22 17.82 -5.66
CA THR A 80 -3.92 18.97 -6.53
C THR A 80 -4.21 18.69 -7.99
N THR A 81 -4.09 17.43 -8.40
CA THR A 81 -4.12 17.05 -9.81
C THR A 81 -4.88 15.75 -9.98
N VAL A 82 -5.83 15.74 -10.92
CA VAL A 82 -6.42 14.52 -11.46
C VAL A 82 -6.41 14.59 -12.98
N THR A 83 -5.92 13.52 -13.61
CA THR A 83 -5.94 13.35 -15.06
C THR A 83 -6.63 12.04 -15.41
N ALA A 84 -7.29 12.02 -16.56
CA ALA A 84 -7.97 10.83 -17.06
C ALA A 84 -7.63 10.61 -18.54
N GLN A 85 -7.52 9.33 -18.90
CA GLN A 85 -7.37 8.84 -20.25
C GLN A 85 -8.41 7.76 -20.50
N VAL A 86 -8.88 7.70 -21.73
CA VAL A 86 -9.83 6.69 -22.20
C VAL A 86 -9.21 5.85 -23.32
N SER A 87 -9.59 4.59 -23.36
CA SER A 87 -9.32 3.66 -24.46
C SER A 87 -10.64 3.02 -24.91
N PHE A 88 -10.80 2.83 -26.21
CA PHE A 88 -11.93 2.10 -26.81
C PHE A 88 -11.48 0.78 -27.48
N ASP A 89 -10.23 0.38 -27.25
CA ASP A 89 -9.58 -0.81 -27.79
C ASP A 89 -8.95 -1.66 -26.66
N ASP A 90 -9.65 -1.76 -25.54
CA ASP A 90 -9.25 -2.56 -24.36
C ASP A 90 -7.87 -2.21 -23.77
N GLY A 91 -7.44 -0.95 -23.90
CA GLY A 91 -6.22 -0.41 -23.32
C GLY A 91 -4.99 -0.48 -24.22
N VAL A 92 -5.15 -0.78 -25.51
CA VAL A 92 -4.05 -0.76 -26.48
C VAL A 92 -3.60 0.67 -26.78
N THR A 93 -4.56 1.59 -27.01
CA THR A 93 -4.30 3.01 -27.19
C THR A 93 -5.05 3.85 -26.17
N TRP A 94 -4.43 4.93 -25.71
CA TRP A 94 -4.97 5.81 -24.66
C TRP A 94 -5.02 7.26 -25.15
N ALA A 95 -6.17 7.91 -24.99
CA ALA A 95 -6.36 9.32 -25.31
C ALA A 95 -6.73 10.11 -24.06
N ARG A 96 -6.11 11.27 -23.84
CA ARG A 96 -6.48 12.17 -22.73
C ARG A 96 -7.88 12.72 -22.93
N VAL A 97 -8.62 12.83 -21.84
CA VAL A 97 -9.94 13.46 -21.81
C VAL A 97 -9.93 14.67 -20.88
N PRO A 98 -10.75 15.70 -21.15
CA PRO A 98 -10.88 16.84 -20.25
C PRO A 98 -11.37 16.39 -18.87
N VAL A 99 -10.73 16.88 -17.82
CA VAL A 99 -11.14 16.70 -16.43
C VAL A 99 -11.36 18.08 -15.82
N VAL A 100 -12.49 18.26 -15.15
CA VAL A 100 -12.82 19.50 -14.43
C VAL A 100 -13.10 19.19 -12.97
N HIS A 101 -12.72 20.11 -12.07
CA HIS A 101 -13.05 20.00 -10.66
C HIS A 101 -14.40 20.69 -10.40
N ILE A 102 -15.37 19.95 -9.85
CA ILE A 102 -16.72 20.44 -9.56
C ILE A 102 -17.05 20.11 -8.10
N ALA A 103 -17.16 21.15 -7.27
CA ALA A 103 -17.36 21.02 -5.83
C ALA A 103 -16.28 20.16 -5.17
N ASP A 104 -16.63 18.94 -4.74
CA ASP A 104 -15.79 17.99 -4.01
C ASP A 104 -15.29 16.81 -4.87
N ARG A 105 -15.55 16.85 -6.18
CA ARG A 105 -15.20 15.75 -7.09
C ARG A 105 -14.61 16.24 -8.41
N TRP A 106 -13.90 15.34 -9.07
CA TRP A 106 -13.40 15.55 -10.42
C TRP A 106 -14.35 14.90 -11.41
N ARG A 107 -14.54 15.50 -12.58
CA ARG A 107 -15.40 14.97 -13.63
C ARG A 107 -14.64 14.90 -14.94
N ALA A 108 -14.49 13.70 -15.47
CA ALA A 108 -13.94 13.46 -16.80
C ALA A 108 -15.06 13.42 -17.85
N HIS A 109 -14.83 14.08 -18.98
CA HIS A 109 -15.77 14.12 -20.09
C HIS A 109 -15.29 13.24 -21.24
N VAL A 110 -15.99 12.13 -21.48
CA VAL A 110 -15.61 11.12 -22.46
C VAL A 110 -16.55 11.21 -23.66
N LEU A 111 -15.99 11.56 -24.83
CA LEU A 111 -16.71 11.51 -26.09
C LEU A 111 -16.63 10.10 -26.68
N GLN A 112 -17.76 9.40 -26.70
CA GLN A 112 -17.83 8.04 -27.20
C GLN A 112 -17.82 8.01 -28.75
N PRO A 113 -17.17 6.99 -29.35
CA PRO A 113 -17.33 6.73 -30.78
C PRO A 113 -18.78 6.33 -31.09
N ARG A 114 -19.13 6.32 -32.38
CA ARG A 114 -20.44 5.79 -32.80
C ARG A 114 -20.43 4.26 -32.70
N GLY A 115 -21.59 3.69 -32.40
CA GLY A 115 -21.78 2.24 -32.24
C GLY A 115 -21.75 1.83 -30.78
N GLU A 116 -21.47 0.55 -30.54
CA GLU A 116 -21.41 -0.05 -29.21
C GLU A 116 -20.04 -0.65 -28.93
N GLY A 117 -19.70 -0.76 -27.64
CA GLY A 117 -18.43 -1.32 -27.21
C GLY A 117 -18.16 -1.07 -25.74
N TYR A 118 -16.88 -1.11 -25.36
CA TYR A 118 -16.44 -0.83 -23.99
C TYR A 118 -15.43 0.30 -23.96
N ALA A 119 -15.53 1.13 -22.94
CA ALA A 119 -14.50 2.12 -22.61
C ALA A 119 -13.65 1.59 -21.45
N SER A 120 -12.34 1.71 -21.58
CA SER A 120 -11.38 1.50 -20.50
C SER A 120 -10.88 2.85 -20.00
N LEU A 121 -10.59 2.96 -18.71
CA LEU A 121 -10.16 4.21 -18.07
C LEU A 121 -8.78 4.04 -17.44
N LYS A 122 -7.95 5.06 -17.57
CA LYS A 122 -6.70 5.22 -16.83
C LYS A 122 -6.74 6.57 -16.14
N ILE A 123 -6.73 6.56 -14.82
CA ILE A 123 -6.87 7.75 -13.99
C ILE A 123 -5.62 7.89 -13.13
N THR A 124 -5.04 9.09 -13.14
CA THR A 124 -3.89 9.42 -12.29
C THR A 124 -4.28 10.57 -11.38
N GLY A 125 -3.99 10.46 -10.09
CA GLY A 125 -4.16 11.55 -9.13
C GLY A 125 -2.90 11.79 -8.31
N ALA A 126 -2.70 13.03 -7.88
CA ALA A 126 -1.57 13.45 -7.05
C ALA A 126 -2.01 14.45 -5.98
N ASP A 127 -1.41 14.35 -4.79
CA ASP A 127 -1.64 15.28 -3.67
C ASP A 127 -0.53 16.34 -3.52
N VAL A 128 -0.74 17.30 -2.60
CA VAL A 128 0.22 18.39 -2.32
C VAL A 128 1.57 17.89 -1.79
N SER A 129 1.63 16.73 -1.14
CA SER A 129 2.88 16.09 -0.69
C SER A 129 3.59 15.29 -1.78
N GLY A 130 3.01 15.21 -2.99
CA GLY A 130 3.58 14.47 -4.11
C GLY A 130 3.33 12.96 -4.07
N ASN A 131 2.45 12.47 -3.18
CA ASN A 131 1.96 11.11 -3.31
C ASN A 131 1.10 11.01 -4.57
N SER A 132 1.21 9.90 -5.29
CA SER A 132 0.46 9.69 -6.53
C SER A 132 -0.11 8.29 -6.63
N VAL A 133 -1.22 8.19 -7.35
CA VAL A 133 -1.86 6.92 -7.71
C VAL A 133 -2.15 6.93 -9.21
N GLU A 134 -1.93 5.80 -9.86
CA GLU A 134 -2.45 5.52 -11.21
C GLU A 134 -3.28 4.24 -11.14
N GLN A 135 -4.54 4.33 -11.55
CA GLN A 135 -5.44 3.19 -11.67
C GLN A 135 -5.85 3.01 -13.12
N THR A 136 -5.73 1.78 -13.62
CA THR A 136 -6.27 1.37 -14.92
C THR A 136 -7.40 0.38 -14.71
N THR A 137 -8.55 0.63 -15.33
CA THR A 137 -9.70 -0.26 -15.34
C THR A 137 -10.07 -0.57 -16.78
N VAL A 138 -9.83 -1.82 -17.19
CA VAL A 138 -10.16 -2.32 -18.53
C VAL A 138 -11.64 -2.66 -18.58
N ARG A 139 -12.31 -2.23 -19.66
CA ARG A 139 -13.78 -2.33 -19.84
C ARG A 139 -14.56 -1.78 -18.63
N ALA A 140 -14.21 -0.56 -18.22
CA ALA A 140 -14.80 0.14 -17.10
C ALA A 140 -16.33 0.31 -17.25
N PHE A 141 -16.81 0.57 -18.47
CA PHE A 141 -18.24 0.60 -18.78
C PHE A 141 -18.50 0.27 -20.24
N ALA A 142 -19.73 -0.16 -20.55
CA ALA A 142 -20.20 -0.31 -21.93
C ALA A 142 -20.75 1.01 -22.47
N PHE A 143 -20.66 1.24 -23.78
CA PHE A 143 -21.32 2.35 -24.46
C PHE A 143 -22.20 1.86 -25.61
N GLY A 144 -23.13 2.70 -26.08
CA GLY A 144 -24.01 2.45 -27.23
C GLY A 144 -25.50 2.43 -26.93
#